data_AF-A0A5N6QB15-F1
#
_entry.id   AF-A0A5N6QB15-F1
#
_cell.length_a   1.000
_cell.length_b   1.000
_cell.length_c   1.000
_cell.angle_alpha   90.00
_cell.angle_beta   90.00
_cell.angle_gamma   90.00
#
_symmetry.space_group_name_H-M   'P 1'
#
loop_
_entity.id
_entity.type
_entity.pdbx_description
1 polymer ?
#
loop_
_entity_poly.entity_id
_entity_poly.type
_entity_poly.pdbx_seq_one_letter_code
_entity_poly.pdbx_strand_id
1 'polypeptide(L)'
;MVTGRSCFVALSRASNCNMHAVVVLKAPRWWHCRYSKSDQKASVLTYGVMAYEGEVAMATGGLKNILAKVVTEGVNEARARIFGHVFNPTGQRSPHKLLRKKLIGDKVAEWYPHDIVKDDPLVMARREQERLSKLEMLKRRGKGPPKKGQGKQAAKRKKK
;
A
#
# COMPACT_ATOMS: atom_id res chain seq x y z
N MET A 1 -9.87 1.55 -65.46
CA MET A 1 -10.83 2.54 -64.89
C MET A 1 -10.09 3.40 -63.90
N VAL A 2 -10.30 4.72 -63.95
CA VAL A 2 -9.40 5.74 -63.36
C VAL A 2 -9.88 6.21 -61.98
N THR A 3 -8.95 6.74 -61.20
CA THR A 3 -9.06 7.22 -59.81
C THR A 3 -9.70 8.61 -59.65
N GLY A 4 -10.29 8.87 -58.47
CA GLY A 4 -10.66 10.20 -57.93
C GLY A 4 -11.66 10.03 -56.76
N ARG A 5 -11.44 10.37 -55.48
CA ARG A 5 -10.90 11.55 -54.73
C ARG A 5 -11.89 12.72 -54.55
N SER A 6 -12.09 13.10 -53.27
CA SER A 6 -12.61 14.39 -52.71
C SER A 6 -14.11 14.71 -52.94
N CYS A 7 -14.86 15.45 -52.09
CA CYS A 7 -14.62 16.24 -50.85
C CYS A 7 -15.71 15.90 -49.77
N PHE A 8 -15.47 15.99 -48.44
CA PHE A 8 -15.57 17.17 -47.54
C PHE A 8 -16.96 17.84 -47.56
N VAL A 9 -17.78 17.88 -46.48
CA VAL A 9 -17.80 18.74 -45.26
C VAL A 9 -18.84 18.11 -44.30
N ALA A 10 -18.67 17.81 -43.00
CA ALA A 10 -18.21 18.54 -41.80
C ALA A 10 -19.23 19.56 -41.18
N LEU A 11 -20.06 19.11 -40.22
CA LEU A 11 -20.77 19.95 -39.21
C LEU A 11 -21.23 19.02 -38.06
N SER A 12 -20.61 18.98 -36.87
CA SER A 12 -20.56 19.96 -35.76
C SER A 12 -21.83 20.04 -34.88
N ARG A 13 -21.79 19.33 -33.74
CA ARG A 13 -22.52 19.52 -32.45
C ARG A 13 -21.96 18.46 -31.49
N ALA A 14 -20.95 18.68 -30.66
CA ALA A 14 -20.73 19.74 -29.67
C ALA A 14 -21.84 19.82 -28.61
N SER A 15 -21.67 19.10 -27.49
CA SER A 15 -21.69 19.66 -26.12
C SER A 15 -21.59 18.58 -25.03
N ASN A 16 -20.79 18.85 -24.00
CA ASN A 16 -20.87 18.29 -22.64
C ASN A 16 -20.43 16.83 -22.38
N CYS A 17 -19.26 16.45 -22.89
CA CYS A 17 -18.35 15.60 -22.10
C CYS A 17 -17.56 16.51 -21.15
N ASN A 18 -17.93 16.57 -19.87
CA ASN A 18 -17.19 17.37 -18.88
C ASN A 18 -15.89 16.65 -18.47
N MET A 19 -14.92 16.63 -19.39
CA MET A 19 -13.55 16.19 -19.12
C MET A 19 -12.84 17.20 -18.23
N HIS A 20 -13.03 17.11 -16.92
CA HIS A 20 -11.96 17.48 -15.98
C HIS A 20 -10.88 16.39 -15.99
N ALA A 21 -10.28 16.18 -17.16
CA ALA A 21 -9.01 15.49 -17.30
C ALA A 21 -7.91 16.44 -16.79
N VAL A 22 -7.85 16.62 -15.46
CA VAL A 22 -6.69 17.22 -14.82
C VAL A 22 -5.56 16.19 -14.94
N VAL A 23 -4.88 16.21 -16.09
CA VAL A 23 -3.59 15.55 -16.27
C VAL A 23 -2.61 16.31 -15.39
N VAL A 24 -2.60 15.96 -14.10
CA VAL A 24 -1.50 16.32 -13.23
C VAL A 24 -0.28 15.60 -13.79
N LEU A 25 0.55 16.35 -14.51
CA LEU A 25 1.90 15.96 -14.89
C LEU A 25 2.73 15.78 -13.62
N LYS A 26 2.50 14.67 -12.92
CA LYS A 26 3.22 14.28 -11.71
C LYS A 26 4.54 13.67 -12.18
N ALA A 27 5.48 14.54 -12.53
CA ALA A 27 6.86 14.14 -12.75
C ALA A 27 7.31 13.24 -11.59
N PRO A 28 7.89 12.04 -11.85
CA PRO A 28 8.43 11.20 -10.80
C PRO A 28 9.63 11.91 -10.18
N ARG A 29 9.35 12.67 -9.11
CA ARG A 29 10.31 13.46 -8.36
C ARG A 29 11.40 12.53 -7.86
N TRP A 30 12.62 12.78 -8.31
CA TRP A 30 13.78 11.94 -8.03
C TRP A 30 13.95 11.71 -6.53
N TRP A 31 13.85 10.46 -6.11
CA TRP A 31 14.56 9.99 -4.92
C TRP A 31 15.77 9.20 -5.38
N HIS A 32 16.74 9.93 -5.93
CA HIS A 32 18.12 9.52 -5.77
C HIS A 32 18.37 9.35 -4.27
N CYS A 33 18.64 8.12 -3.83
CA CYS A 33 19.30 7.91 -2.56
C CYS A 33 20.76 8.38 -2.72
N ARG A 34 20.95 9.71 -2.69
CA ARG A 34 22.26 10.35 -2.67
C ARG A 34 22.88 10.05 -1.30
N TYR A 35 23.52 8.90 -1.20
CA TYR A 35 24.47 8.63 -0.13
C TYR A 35 25.58 9.67 -0.27
N SER A 36 25.62 10.64 0.66
CA SER A 36 26.60 11.73 0.64
C SER A 36 27.98 11.17 0.91
N LYS A 37 28.71 10.84 -0.15
CA LYS A 37 30.10 10.39 -0.11
C LYS A 37 31.02 11.59 -0.37
N SER A 38 30.84 12.63 0.44
CA SER A 38 31.54 13.91 0.31
C SER A 38 31.63 14.62 1.66
N ASP A 39 32.45 14.08 2.57
CA ASP A 39 33.09 14.79 3.68
C ASP A 39 34.43 14.10 4.01
N GLN A 40 35.32 14.12 3.01
CA GLN A 40 36.75 13.83 3.17
C GLN A 40 37.54 14.88 2.39
N LYS A 41 37.56 16.12 2.90
CA LYS A 41 38.58 17.17 2.61
C LYS A 41 38.33 18.47 3.40
N ALA A 42 38.57 18.42 4.69
CA ALA A 42 39.02 19.53 5.54
C ALA A 42 39.74 18.87 6.74
N SER A 43 40.93 19.25 7.17
CA SER A 43 41.82 20.36 6.77
C SER A 43 43.29 19.86 6.78
N VAL A 44 44.13 20.45 5.92
CA VAL A 44 45.60 20.37 6.05
C VAL A 44 46.06 21.73 6.56
N LEU A 45 47.13 21.75 7.39
CA LEU A 45 47.75 22.95 8.00
C LEU A 45 46.87 23.56 9.13
N THR A 46 47.31 23.87 10.35
CA THR A 46 48.60 23.83 11.09
C THR A 46 48.30 23.51 12.58
N TYR A 47 49.21 23.31 13.54
CA TYR A 47 50.69 23.27 13.61
C TYR A 47 51.13 21.95 14.30
N GLY A 48 52.44 21.78 14.58
CA GLY A 48 52.96 20.61 15.31
C GLY A 48 53.02 20.78 16.83
N VAL A 49 52.78 19.68 17.54
CA VAL A 49 53.46 19.38 18.81
C VAL A 49 54.22 18.08 18.59
N MET A 50 55.53 18.18 18.40
CA MET A 50 56.40 17.03 18.64
C MET A 50 56.52 16.85 20.15
N ALA A 51 56.28 15.65 20.66
CA ALA A 51 57.34 14.74 21.10
C ALA A 51 56.81 13.65 22.06
N TYR A 52 57.61 12.59 22.24
CA TYR A 52 57.64 11.62 23.35
C TYR A 52 56.28 10.94 23.71
N GLU A 53 56.05 9.64 23.59
CA GLU A 53 56.84 8.46 23.97
C GLU A 53 56.24 7.18 23.36
N GLY A 54 56.96 6.07 23.45
CA GLY A 54 56.32 4.79 23.73
C GLY A 54 55.82 3.98 22.53
N GLU A 55 56.75 3.53 21.69
CA GLU A 55 56.57 2.36 20.82
C GLU A 55 56.38 1.10 21.70
N VAL A 56 55.17 0.86 22.21
CA VAL A 56 54.87 -0.27 23.13
C VAL A 56 53.67 -1.11 22.67
N ALA A 57 54.02 -2.28 22.14
CA ALA A 57 53.20 -3.50 22.11
C ALA A 57 51.84 -3.44 21.38
N MET A 58 51.89 -3.61 20.06
CA MET A 58 50.78 -3.95 19.14
C MET A 58 49.97 -5.21 19.53
N ALA A 59 50.39 -5.97 20.55
CA ALA A 59 49.67 -7.12 21.08
C ALA A 59 48.61 -6.77 22.17
N THR A 60 48.71 -5.62 22.84
CA THR A 60 47.83 -5.29 24.00
C THR A 60 46.46 -4.73 23.60
N GLY A 61 46.29 -4.31 22.34
CA GLY A 61 45.04 -3.72 21.84
C GLY A 61 43.87 -4.70 21.84
N GLY A 62 44.11 -5.99 21.57
CA GLY A 62 43.05 -7.01 21.50
C GLY A 62 42.24 -7.15 22.79
N LEU A 63 42.92 -7.31 23.93
CA LEU A 63 42.28 -7.41 25.25
C LEU A 63 41.53 -6.14 25.65
N LYS A 64 42.12 -4.96 25.40
CA LYS A 64 41.48 -3.66 25.66
C LYS A 64 40.19 -3.50 24.83
N ASN A 65 40.23 -3.92 23.56
CA ASN A 65 39.07 -3.89 22.66
C ASN A 65 37.98 -4.89 23.07
N ILE A 66 38.34 -6.10 23.53
CA ILE A 66 37.39 -7.09 24.07
C ILE A 66 36.71 -6.53 25.33
N LEU A 67 37.48 -5.97 26.26
CA LEU A 67 36.93 -5.38 27.49
C LEU A 67 35.99 -4.20 27.19
N ALA A 68 36.40 -3.29 26.30
CA ALA A 68 35.56 -2.17 25.86
C ALA A 68 34.26 -2.66 25.19
N LYS A 69 34.33 -3.70 24.36
CA LYS A 69 33.15 -4.34 23.76
C LYS A 69 32.20 -4.87 24.85
N VAL A 70 32.70 -5.67 25.80
CA VAL A 70 31.87 -6.23 26.89
C VAL A 70 31.22 -5.12 27.73
N VAL A 71 31.96 -4.05 28.07
CA VAL A 71 31.40 -2.90 28.81
C VAL A 71 30.29 -2.21 28.02
N THR A 72 30.48 -1.95 26.71
CA THR A 72 29.44 -1.33 25.88
C THR A 72 28.23 -2.25 25.67
N GLU A 73 28.42 -3.57 25.56
CA GLU A 73 27.32 -4.54 25.51
C GLU A 73 26.51 -4.55 26.82
N GLY A 74 27.17 -4.57 27.99
CA GLY A 74 26.52 -4.51 29.30
C GLY A 74 25.74 -3.22 29.56
N VAL A 75 26.28 -2.06 29.16
CA VAL A 75 25.55 -0.76 29.26
C VAL A 75 24.33 -0.75 28.34
N ASN A 76 24.46 -1.28 27.11
CA ASN A 76 23.33 -1.38 26.18
C ASN A 76 22.27 -2.39 26.67
N GLU A 77 22.68 -3.46 27.33
CA GLU A 77 21.76 -4.42 27.94
C GLU A 77 21.01 -3.79 29.13
N ALA A 78 21.70 -3.10 30.04
CA ALA A 78 21.07 -2.38 31.15
C ALA A 78 20.05 -1.34 30.64
N ARG A 79 20.41 -0.55 29.62
CA ARG A 79 19.50 0.35 28.91
C ARG A 79 18.29 -0.39 28.33
N ALA A 80 18.52 -1.53 27.68
CA ALA A 80 17.45 -2.31 27.06
C ALA A 80 16.45 -2.85 28.10
N ARG A 81 16.94 -3.31 29.26
CA ARG A 81 16.13 -3.73 30.41
C ARG A 81 15.30 -2.57 30.97
N ILE A 82 15.88 -1.39 31.16
CA ILE A 82 15.20 -0.19 31.71
C ILE A 82 14.07 0.29 30.80
N PHE A 83 14.30 0.36 29.47
CA PHE A 83 13.34 0.92 28.52
C PHE A 83 12.52 -0.11 27.73
N GLY A 84 12.54 -1.39 28.14
CA GLY A 84 11.82 -2.47 27.47
C GLY A 84 12.20 -2.65 25.99
N HIS A 85 13.45 -2.39 25.63
CA HIS A 85 13.94 -2.57 24.27
C HIS A 85 14.45 -3.99 24.04
N VAL A 86 14.22 -4.54 22.85
CA VAL A 86 14.80 -5.83 22.45
C VAL A 86 16.27 -5.64 22.03
N PHE A 87 17.20 -6.16 22.83
CA PHE A 87 18.63 -6.20 22.53
C PHE A 87 18.96 -7.40 21.62
N ASN A 88 19.84 -7.21 20.64
CA ASN A 88 20.20 -8.23 19.64
C ASN A 88 21.69 -8.10 19.24
N PRO A 89 22.62 -8.67 20.02
CA PRO A 89 24.06 -8.54 19.77
C PRO A 89 24.51 -9.28 18.50
N THR A 90 23.80 -10.35 18.11
CA THR A 90 24.12 -11.18 16.93
C THR A 90 23.64 -10.55 15.60
N GLY A 91 22.84 -9.48 15.65
CA GLY A 91 22.33 -8.79 14.45
C GLY A 91 21.34 -9.60 13.59
N GLN A 92 20.89 -10.77 14.07
CA GLN A 92 20.03 -11.68 13.29
C GLN A 92 18.63 -11.09 13.05
N ARG A 93 17.95 -11.53 11.98
CA ARG A 93 16.60 -11.04 11.63
C ARG A 93 15.57 -11.49 12.68
N SER A 94 15.18 -10.55 13.55
CA SER A 94 14.13 -10.72 14.56
C SER A 94 12.73 -10.33 14.03
N PRO A 95 11.64 -11.00 14.49
CA PRO A 95 10.26 -10.64 14.15
C PRO A 95 9.80 -9.28 14.71
N HIS A 96 10.64 -8.57 15.48
CA HIS A 96 10.32 -7.27 16.06
C HIS A 96 9.86 -6.21 15.03
N LYS A 97 10.27 -6.30 13.75
CA LYS A 97 9.74 -5.45 12.66
C LYS A 97 8.26 -5.74 12.31
N LEU A 98 7.80 -6.96 12.52
CA LEU A 98 6.40 -7.34 12.34
C LEU A 98 5.56 -6.89 13.54
N LEU A 99 6.02 -7.19 14.76
CA LEU A 99 5.33 -6.87 16.02
C LEU A 99 5.18 -5.35 16.26
N ARG A 100 6.12 -4.53 15.76
CA ARG A 100 6.02 -3.05 15.80
C ARG A 100 4.94 -2.47 14.89
N LYS A 101 4.39 -3.23 13.94
CA LYS A 101 3.25 -2.77 13.14
C LYS A 101 1.99 -2.88 13.98
N LYS A 102 1.26 -1.78 14.12
CA LYS A 102 -0.10 -1.81 14.67
C LYS A 102 -0.93 -2.78 13.84
N LEU A 103 -1.77 -3.60 14.49
CA LEU A 103 -2.73 -4.44 13.79
C LEU A 103 -3.68 -3.55 12.98
N ILE A 104 -3.92 -3.93 11.73
CA ILE A 104 -4.73 -3.15 10.77
C ILE A 104 -6.09 -3.86 10.50
N GLY A 105 -6.29 -5.05 11.09
CA GLY A 105 -7.46 -5.91 10.83
C GLY A 105 -8.79 -5.19 10.98
N ASP A 106 -9.04 -4.62 12.16
CA ASP A 106 -10.31 -3.94 12.49
C ASP A 106 -10.59 -2.78 11.52
N LYS A 107 -9.57 -1.96 11.22
CA LYS A 107 -9.65 -0.82 10.30
C LYS A 107 -9.90 -1.22 8.84
N VAL A 108 -9.56 -2.45 8.46
CA VAL A 108 -9.83 -3.00 7.12
C VAL A 108 -11.18 -3.72 7.08
N ALA A 109 -11.60 -4.33 8.18
CA ALA A 109 -12.94 -4.91 8.33
C ALA A 109 -14.02 -3.81 8.31
N GLU A 110 -13.79 -2.67 8.94
CA GLU A 110 -14.66 -1.50 8.98
C GLU A 110 -14.67 -0.68 7.67
N TRP A 111 -14.07 -1.18 6.58
CA TRP A 111 -13.99 -0.45 5.31
C TRP A 111 -15.36 -0.06 4.73
N TYR A 112 -16.38 -0.90 4.94
CA TYR A 112 -17.77 -0.57 4.60
C TYR A 112 -18.56 -0.28 5.89
N PRO A 113 -19.29 0.85 5.97
CA PRO A 113 -20.12 1.16 7.14
C PRO A 113 -21.29 0.19 7.26
N HIS A 114 -21.82 0.04 8.48
CA HIS A 114 -22.96 -0.82 8.74
C HIS A 114 -24.26 -0.29 8.10
N ASP A 115 -24.96 -1.14 7.35
CA ASP A 115 -26.25 -0.81 6.75
C ASP A 115 -27.38 -0.90 7.80
N ILE A 116 -27.60 0.18 8.56
CA ILE A 116 -28.65 0.29 9.61
C ILE A 116 -30.03 -0.19 9.11
N VAL A 117 -30.34 0.02 7.83
CA VAL A 117 -31.63 -0.35 7.23
C VAL A 117 -31.88 -1.87 7.17
N LYS A 118 -30.87 -2.70 7.43
CA LYS A 118 -31.03 -4.16 7.56
C LYS A 118 -31.51 -4.58 8.95
N ASP A 119 -31.30 -3.74 9.96
CA ASP A 119 -31.67 -4.01 11.36
C ASP A 119 -33.16 -3.79 11.59
N ASP A 120 -33.75 -2.78 10.93
CA ASP A 120 -35.17 -2.43 11.04
C ASP A 120 -36.09 -3.46 10.34
N PRO A 121 -36.83 -4.31 11.09
CA PRO A 121 -37.65 -5.36 10.48
C PRO A 121 -38.79 -4.77 9.62
N LEU A 122 -39.33 -3.61 10.01
CA LEU A 122 -40.40 -2.92 9.28
C LEU A 122 -39.93 -2.42 7.91
N VAL A 123 -38.70 -1.88 7.81
CA VAL A 123 -38.18 -1.35 6.55
C VAL A 123 -37.79 -2.48 5.60
N MET A 124 -37.22 -3.56 6.14
CA MET A 124 -36.93 -4.77 5.37
C MET A 124 -38.20 -5.46 4.86
N ALA A 125 -39.23 -5.62 5.70
CA ALA A 125 -40.53 -6.18 5.30
C ALA A 125 -41.20 -5.35 4.19
N ARG A 126 -41.19 -4.00 4.30
CA ARG A 126 -41.72 -3.11 3.26
C ARG A 126 -41.01 -3.29 1.91
N ARG A 127 -39.67 -3.28 1.90
CA ARG A 127 -38.86 -3.46 0.69
C ARG A 127 -39.12 -4.82 0.02
N GLU A 128 -39.27 -5.86 0.82
CA GLU A 128 -39.58 -7.20 0.30
C GLU A 128 -41.01 -7.27 -0.26
N GLN A 129 -41.98 -6.65 0.39
CA GLN A 129 -43.37 -6.58 -0.10
C GLN A 129 -43.47 -5.81 -1.44
N GLU A 130 -42.75 -4.70 -1.58
CA GLU A 130 -42.64 -3.97 -2.86
C GLU A 130 -42.00 -4.83 -3.97
N ARG A 131 -40.95 -5.58 -3.63
CA ARG A 131 -40.27 -6.52 -4.54
C ARG A 131 -41.21 -7.62 -5.01
N LEU A 132 -42.00 -8.20 -4.09
CA LEU A 132 -42.97 -9.25 -4.38
C LEU A 132 -44.13 -8.73 -5.24
N SER A 133 -44.72 -7.58 -4.90
CA SER A 133 -45.78 -6.91 -5.68
C SER A 133 -45.34 -6.63 -7.13
N LYS A 134 -44.13 -6.07 -7.31
CA LYS A 134 -43.54 -5.84 -8.64
C LYS A 134 -43.36 -7.13 -9.44
N LEU A 135 -42.91 -8.21 -8.77
CA LEU A 135 -42.72 -9.52 -9.38
C LEU A 135 -44.07 -10.15 -9.79
N GLU A 136 -45.11 -10.00 -8.97
CA GLU A 136 -46.46 -10.45 -9.28
C GLU A 136 -47.05 -9.72 -10.49
N MET A 137 -46.96 -8.38 -10.53
CA MET A 137 -47.40 -7.59 -11.68
C MET A 137 -46.69 -8.01 -12.99
N LEU A 138 -45.39 -8.35 -12.92
CA LEU A 138 -44.64 -8.87 -14.07
C LEU A 138 -45.09 -10.27 -14.48
N LYS A 139 -45.40 -11.16 -13.53
CA LYS A 139 -45.99 -12.49 -13.80
C LYS A 139 -47.34 -12.37 -14.49
N ARG A 140 -48.26 -11.54 -13.98
CA ARG A 140 -49.58 -11.28 -14.59
C ARG A 140 -49.47 -10.79 -16.05
N ARG A 141 -48.42 -10.04 -16.38
CA ARG A 141 -48.12 -9.55 -17.74
C ARG A 141 -47.37 -10.54 -18.64
N GLY A 142 -47.04 -11.75 -18.16
CA GLY A 142 -46.17 -12.71 -18.87
C GLY A 142 -44.72 -12.24 -19.06
N LYS A 143 -44.32 -11.14 -18.39
CA LYS A 143 -42.98 -10.53 -18.45
C LYS A 143 -42.11 -10.87 -17.23
N GLY A 144 -42.51 -11.87 -16.45
CA GLY A 144 -41.73 -12.39 -15.32
C GLY A 144 -40.43 -13.06 -15.80
N PRO A 145 -39.38 -13.08 -14.97
CA PRO A 145 -38.16 -13.83 -15.28
C PRO A 145 -38.47 -15.34 -15.40
N PRO A 146 -38.00 -16.02 -16.45
CA PRO A 146 -38.20 -17.47 -16.60
C PRO A 146 -37.41 -18.25 -15.54
N LYS A 147 -37.82 -19.49 -15.28
CA LYS A 147 -37.08 -20.39 -14.36
C LYS A 147 -35.62 -20.54 -14.82
N LYS A 148 -34.68 -20.52 -13.88
CA LYS A 148 -33.24 -20.73 -14.14
C LYS A 148 -33.05 -22.02 -14.97
N GLY A 149 -32.29 -21.93 -16.07
CA GLY A 149 -32.12 -23.03 -17.03
C GLY A 149 -33.20 -23.17 -18.11
N GLN A 150 -34.33 -22.46 -18.02
CA GLN A 150 -35.41 -22.46 -19.02
C GLN A 150 -35.43 -21.18 -19.89
N GLY A 151 -34.28 -20.48 -20.00
CA GLY A 151 -34.14 -19.30 -20.85
C GLY A 151 -34.29 -19.63 -22.35
N LYS A 152 -34.60 -18.60 -23.16
CA LYS A 152 -34.83 -18.74 -24.62
C LYS A 152 -33.71 -19.48 -25.36
N GLN A 153 -32.45 -19.32 -24.93
CA GLN A 153 -31.29 -20.03 -25.49
C GLN A 153 -31.28 -21.54 -25.16
N ALA A 154 -31.70 -21.94 -23.95
CA ALA A 154 -31.79 -23.34 -23.56
C ALA A 154 -32.90 -24.07 -24.33
N ALA A 155 -34.04 -23.42 -24.56
CA ALA A 155 -35.11 -23.94 -25.41
C ALA A 155 -34.64 -24.16 -26.86
N LYS A 156 -33.82 -23.25 -27.42
CA LYS A 156 -33.21 -23.43 -28.74
C LYS A 156 -32.25 -24.64 -28.80
N ARG A 157 -31.40 -24.84 -27.77
CA ARG A 157 -30.46 -25.98 -27.72
C ARG A 157 -31.14 -27.36 -27.64
N LYS A 158 -32.35 -27.45 -27.08
CA LYS A 158 -33.13 -28.70 -27.00
C LYS A 158 -33.90 -29.06 -28.28
N LYS A 159 -33.89 -28.18 -29.29
CA LYS A 159 -34.66 -28.34 -30.55
C LYS A 159 -33.76 -28.76 -31.72
N LYS A 160 -32.69 -29.50 -31.42
CA LYS A 160 -31.77 -30.16 -32.35
C LYS A 160 -31.74 -31.64 -31.97
#